data_AF-A0A3D8V8X4-F1
#
_entry.id   AF-A0A3D8V8X4-F1
#
_cell.length_a   1.000
_cell.length_b   1.000
_cell.length_c   1.000
_cell.angle_alpha   90.00
_cell.angle_beta   90.00
_cell.angle_gamma   90.00
#
_symmetry.space_group_name_H-M   'P 1'
#
loop_
_entity.id
_entity.type
_entity.pdbx_description
1 polymer ?
#
loop_
_entity_poly.entity_id
_entity_poly.type
_entity_poly.pdbx_seq_one_letter_code
_entity_poly.pdbx_strand_id
1 'polypeptide(L)'
;MKACAGALVLLAGVGVWKTYIDSGRVDPGAWVAEHTGSAGDAGGISTQGFKSIPMPDGVPSRGVIVFAPQHCTSDAARRTEELVRHLSRQGIAYVRTDHASYNSLTSPEEATRVTSVMNGPVPIVYVNGKAKANPTPQEVVTEFRGKKAG
;
A
#
# COMPACT_ATOMS: atom_id res chain seq x y z
N MET A 1 27.60 -14.61 36.47
CA MET A 1 27.16 -14.47 37.88
C MET A 1 26.02 -13.47 37.94
N LYS A 2 24.88 -13.88 38.53
CA LYS A 2 23.77 -13.14 39.22
C LYS A 2 23.34 -11.75 38.68
N ALA A 3 22.08 -11.32 38.64
CA ALA A 3 20.69 -11.79 38.80
C ALA A 3 19.83 -10.51 38.56
N CYS A 4 18.55 -10.54 38.14
CA CYS A 4 17.37 -10.56 39.03
C CYS A 4 16.12 -10.43 38.12
N ALA A 5 15.18 -11.39 38.14
CA ALA A 5 13.97 -11.42 39.00
C ALA A 5 12.90 -10.44 38.49
N GLY A 6 11.84 -10.91 37.82
CA GLY A 6 10.61 -11.46 38.43
C GLY A 6 9.46 -10.49 38.06
N ALA A 7 8.19 -10.85 37.90
CA ALA A 7 7.43 -12.06 38.15
C ALA A 7 6.02 -11.89 37.52
N LEU A 8 5.25 -13.00 37.43
CA LEU A 8 3.77 -13.09 37.55
C LEU A 8 2.95 -12.52 36.36
N VAL A 9 1.91 -13.16 35.80
CA VAL A 9 0.80 -14.03 36.27
C VAL A 9 0.33 -14.81 35.02
N LEU A 10 0.44 -16.13 34.97
CA LEU A 10 -0.59 -17.16 35.26
C LEU A 10 -1.79 -17.27 34.29
N LEU A 11 -1.88 -18.51 33.79
CA LEU A 11 -3.05 -19.31 33.42
C LEU A 11 -3.66 -19.16 32.02
N ALA A 12 -3.36 -20.20 31.25
CA ALA A 12 -3.94 -20.59 29.99
C ALA A 12 -5.33 -21.24 30.15
N GLY A 13 -6.14 -21.08 29.10
CA GLY A 13 -7.27 -21.94 28.71
C GLY A 13 -8.55 -21.68 29.51
N VAL A 14 -9.69 -21.32 28.90
CA VAL A 14 -10.27 -21.86 27.66
C VAL A 14 -11.25 -20.83 27.07
N GLY A 15 -11.17 -20.60 25.75
CA GLY A 15 -12.34 -20.35 24.90
C GLY A 15 -12.75 -18.90 24.58
N VAL A 16 -12.80 -18.63 23.27
CA VAL A 16 -13.72 -17.70 22.56
C VAL A 16 -13.27 -16.24 22.35
N TRP A 17 -12.59 -16.06 21.21
CA TRP A 17 -12.53 -14.91 20.29
C TRP A 17 -13.23 -13.60 20.69
N LYS A 18 -12.56 -12.72 21.42
CA LYS A 18 -12.76 -11.25 21.38
C LYS A 18 -11.64 -10.54 22.13
N THR A 19 -11.39 -9.29 21.74
CA THR A 19 -10.53 -8.26 22.36
C THR A 19 -9.04 -8.26 22.00
N TYR A 20 -8.75 -7.64 20.85
CA TYR A 20 -7.71 -6.61 20.78
C TYR A 20 -8.21 -5.50 19.85
N ILE A 21 -9.21 -4.75 20.33
CA ILE A 21 -9.50 -3.39 19.86
C ILE A 21 -8.86 -2.50 20.91
N ASP A 22 -7.65 -2.05 20.61
CA ASP A 22 -7.06 -0.95 21.37
C ASP A 22 -7.80 0.34 20.99
N SER A 23 -8.20 1.09 22.01
CA SER A 23 -9.22 2.12 21.92
C SER A 23 -8.70 3.38 21.23
N GLY A 24 -9.15 3.60 20.00
CA GLY A 24 -9.03 4.87 19.31
C GLY A 24 -10.34 5.21 18.60
N ARG A 25 -11.40 5.54 19.35
CA ARG A 25 -12.56 6.21 18.75
C ARG A 25 -12.10 7.60 18.30
N VAL A 26 -11.91 7.77 17.00
CA VAL A 26 -11.91 9.10 16.38
C VAL A 26 -13.34 9.41 15.96
N ASP A 27 -13.92 10.42 16.61
CA ASP A 27 -15.22 10.96 16.29
C ASP A 27 -15.23 11.45 14.82
N PRO A 28 -16.12 10.95 13.94
CA PRO A 28 -16.13 11.33 12.52
C PRO A 28 -16.62 12.77 12.26
N GLY A 29 -16.96 13.54 13.30
CA GLY A 29 -17.45 14.92 13.19
C GLY A 29 -16.45 16.04 13.53
N ALA A 30 -15.26 15.73 14.06
CA ALA A 30 -14.43 16.74 14.75
C ALA A 30 -13.25 17.33 13.96
N TRP A 31 -13.04 17.01 12.68
CA TRP A 31 -11.83 17.43 11.93
C TRP A 31 -12.09 18.28 10.69
N VAL A 32 -13.12 19.13 10.71
CA VAL A 32 -13.20 20.27 9.77
C VAL A 32 -12.62 21.50 10.46
N ALA A 33 -11.29 21.53 10.59
CA ALA A 33 -10.57 22.78 10.80
C ALA A 33 -9.11 22.60 10.36
N GLU A 34 -8.77 23.35 9.30
CA GLU A 34 -7.50 24.05 9.19
C GLU A 34 -6.24 23.19 9.06
N HIS A 35 -6.01 22.61 7.88
CA HIS A 35 -4.64 22.41 7.37
C HIS A 35 -4.60 22.66 5.86
N THR A 36 -4.87 23.91 5.45
CA THR A 36 -4.29 24.46 4.22
C THR A 36 -2.82 24.75 4.51
N GLY A 37 -1.96 23.78 4.23
CA GLY A 37 -0.52 23.92 4.41
C GLY A 37 0.23 23.15 3.33
N SER A 38 0.69 23.90 2.32
CA SER A 38 1.55 23.45 1.22
C SER A 38 2.70 22.57 1.71
N ALA A 39 2.88 21.42 1.06
CA ALA A 39 4.11 20.67 1.11
C ALA A 39 4.50 20.20 -0.29
N GLY A 40 5.31 21.04 -0.93
CA GLY A 40 6.62 20.65 -1.46
C GLY A 40 6.64 19.54 -2.50
N ASP A 41 6.83 19.96 -3.74
CA ASP A 41 7.33 19.19 -4.86
C ASP A 41 8.53 18.30 -4.46
N ALA A 42 8.35 16.99 -4.67
CA ALA A 42 9.45 16.03 -4.78
C ALA A 42 9.16 15.14 -6.00
N GLY A 43 9.12 15.79 -7.17
CA GLY A 43 8.87 15.18 -8.47
C GLY A 43 10.05 14.37 -8.98
N GLY A 44 10.17 13.12 -8.53
CA GLY A 44 10.76 12.07 -9.37
C GLY A 44 9.74 11.68 -10.44
N ILE A 45 9.57 12.52 -11.46
CA ILE A 45 8.56 12.33 -12.50
C ILE A 45 8.98 11.12 -13.37
N SER A 46 8.48 9.93 -13.03
CA SER A 46 8.20 8.95 -14.07
C SER A 46 7.08 9.56 -14.91
N THR A 47 7.40 10.08 -16.09
CA THR A 47 6.57 10.89 -17.00
C THR A 47 5.29 10.22 -17.50
N GLN A 48 4.96 9.03 -17.01
CA GLN A 48 3.73 8.31 -17.31
C GLN A 48 2.92 8.15 -16.02
N GLY A 49 1.67 8.62 -16.02
CA GLY A 49 0.73 8.45 -14.90
C GLY A 49 0.31 6.99 -14.69
N PHE A 50 -0.58 6.77 -13.72
CA PHE A 50 -1.17 5.44 -13.48
C PHE A 50 -1.94 4.96 -14.72
N LYS A 51 -1.58 3.76 -15.20
CA LYS A 51 -2.18 3.15 -16.40
C LYS A 51 -3.27 2.16 -16.01
N SER A 52 -4.38 2.16 -16.73
CA SER A 52 -5.40 1.12 -16.58
C SER A 52 -4.88 -0.18 -17.17
N ILE A 53 -4.70 -1.19 -16.32
CA ILE A 53 -4.32 -2.55 -16.70
C ILE A 53 -5.23 -3.53 -15.97
N PRO A 54 -5.47 -4.74 -16.50
CA PRO A 54 -6.19 -5.77 -15.77
C PRO A 54 -5.55 -6.00 -14.40
N MET A 55 -6.36 -6.41 -13.43
CA MET A 55 -5.86 -6.76 -12.11
C MET A 55 -5.22 -8.16 -12.15
N PRO A 56 -4.18 -8.41 -11.34
CA PRO A 56 -3.70 -9.76 -11.12
C PRO A 56 -4.80 -10.64 -10.50
N ASP A 57 -4.76 -11.93 -10.81
CA ASP A 57 -5.71 -12.90 -10.26
C ASP A 57 -5.65 -12.93 -8.72
N GLY A 58 -6.82 -13.01 -8.09
CA GLY A 58 -6.94 -13.07 -6.62
C GLY A 58 -6.67 -11.75 -5.89
N VAL A 59 -6.37 -10.65 -6.59
CA VAL A 59 -6.13 -9.33 -6.00
C VAL A 59 -7.38 -8.45 -6.11
N PRO A 60 -7.83 -7.78 -5.03
CA PRO A 60 -9.00 -6.90 -5.09
C PRO A 60 -8.74 -5.68 -5.97
N SER A 61 -9.72 -5.29 -6.78
CA SER A 61 -9.63 -4.15 -7.71
C SER A 61 -9.73 -2.77 -7.05
N ARG A 62 -10.02 -2.72 -5.74
CA ARG A 62 -10.17 -1.48 -4.96
C ARG A 62 -9.09 -1.40 -3.88
N GLY A 63 -8.69 -0.17 -3.57
CA GLY A 63 -7.66 0.10 -2.57
C GLY A 63 -6.28 0.31 -3.19
N VAL A 64 -5.27 0.31 -2.31
CA VAL A 64 -3.86 0.39 -2.69
C VAL A 64 -3.23 -0.98 -2.54
N ILE A 65 -2.61 -1.48 -3.60
CA ILE A 65 -1.88 -2.76 -3.58
C ILE A 65 -0.44 -2.49 -3.97
N VAL A 66 0.50 -2.84 -3.10
CA VAL A 66 1.93 -2.66 -3.29
C VAL A 66 2.54 -4.02 -3.63
N PHE A 67 3.00 -4.14 -4.87
CA PHE A 67 3.73 -5.28 -5.35
C PHE A 67 5.23 -5.06 -5.16
N ALA A 68 5.86 -5.89 -4.33
CA ALA A 68 7.28 -5.85 -4.03
C ALA A 68 7.81 -7.30 -3.92
N PRO A 69 8.60 -7.78 -4.90
CA PRO A 69 9.19 -9.11 -4.88
C PRO A 69 9.98 -9.40 -3.59
N GLN A 70 10.02 -10.64 -3.14
CA GLN A 70 10.71 -11.00 -1.88
C GLN A 70 12.23 -10.71 -1.92
N HIS A 71 12.86 -10.87 -3.09
CA HIS A 71 14.29 -10.63 -3.31
C HIS A 71 14.54 -9.32 -4.05
N CYS A 72 14.00 -8.21 -3.53
CA CYS A 72 14.32 -6.88 -4.02
C CYS A 72 15.77 -6.49 -3.67
N THR A 73 16.39 -5.66 -4.50
CA THR A 73 17.63 -4.95 -4.13
C THR A 73 17.38 -4.05 -2.91
N SER A 74 18.41 -3.75 -2.13
CA SER A 74 18.27 -2.94 -0.90
C SER A 74 17.64 -1.56 -1.16
N ASP A 75 17.89 -0.96 -2.33
CA ASP A 75 17.26 0.30 -2.74
C ASP A 75 15.75 0.15 -2.99
N ALA A 76 15.35 -0.89 -3.73
CA ALA A 76 13.96 -1.19 -3.98
C ALA A 76 13.19 -1.51 -2.70
N ALA A 77 13.81 -2.26 -1.79
CA ALA A 77 13.26 -2.52 -0.46
C ALA A 77 13.05 -1.20 0.30
N ARG A 78 14.07 -0.32 0.35
CA ARG A 78 13.97 0.99 1.00
C ARG A 78 12.84 1.85 0.44
N ARG A 79 12.71 1.95 -0.89
CA ARG A 79 11.62 2.71 -1.54
C ARG A 79 10.24 2.13 -1.21
N THR A 80 10.13 0.80 -1.18
CA THR A 80 8.89 0.13 -0.76
C THR A 80 8.54 0.45 0.69
N GLU A 81 9.51 0.35 1.61
CA GLU A 81 9.32 0.65 3.03
C GLU A 81 8.96 2.13 3.28
N GLU A 82 9.56 3.04 2.52
CA GLU A 82 9.21 4.46 2.55
C GLU A 82 7.77 4.70 2.11
N LEU A 83 7.37 4.09 0.99
CA LEU A 83 6.02 4.18 0.46
C LEU A 83 4.98 3.69 1.46
N VAL A 84 5.14 2.47 1.98
CA VAL A 84 4.15 1.89 2.92
C VAL A 84 4.08 2.69 4.22
N ARG A 85 5.21 3.19 4.72
CA ARG A 85 5.25 4.08 5.90
C ARG A 85 4.51 5.39 5.63
N HIS A 86 4.64 5.96 4.43
CA HIS A 86 3.91 7.15 4.05
C HIS A 86 2.40 6.90 3.97
N LEU A 87 1.97 5.81 3.34
CA LEU A 87 0.55 5.44 3.26
C LEU A 87 -0.06 5.22 4.65
N SER A 88 0.65 4.54 5.53
CA SER A 88 0.24 4.35 6.93
C SER A 88 0.06 5.67 7.67
N ARG A 89 1.00 6.62 7.54
CA ARG A 89 0.87 7.97 8.14
C ARG A 89 -0.32 8.75 7.60
N GLN A 90 -0.73 8.50 6.36
CA GLN A 90 -1.87 9.14 5.71
C GLN A 90 -3.21 8.43 5.99
N GLY A 91 -3.22 7.37 6.82
CA GLY A 91 -4.42 6.59 7.13
C GLY A 91 -4.96 5.78 5.94
N ILE A 92 -4.12 5.48 4.96
CA ILE A 92 -4.50 4.73 3.76
C ILE A 92 -4.18 3.27 3.96
N ALA A 93 -5.20 2.42 3.99
CA ALA A 93 -5.03 0.98 4.01
C ALA A 93 -4.41 0.49 2.69
N TYR A 94 -3.47 -0.44 2.79
CA TYR A 94 -2.81 -1.07 1.65
C TYR A 94 -2.65 -2.57 1.87
N VAL A 95 -2.56 -3.30 0.76
CA VAL A 95 -2.17 -4.72 0.73
C VAL A 95 -0.79 -4.83 0.13
N ARG A 96 0.11 -5.60 0.75
CA ARG A 96 1.42 -5.91 0.18
C ARG A 96 1.41 -7.35 -0.35
N THR A 97 1.93 -7.55 -1.55
CA THR A 97 2.11 -8.87 -2.16
C THR A 97 3.44 -8.92 -2.88
N ASP A 98 4.05 -10.09 -2.96
CA ASP A 98 5.24 -10.36 -3.78
C ASP A 98 4.92 -11.11 -5.08
N HIS A 99 3.65 -11.48 -5.27
CA HIS A 99 3.20 -12.26 -6.41
C HIS A 99 2.04 -11.58 -7.17
N ALA A 100 2.08 -11.69 -8.50
CA ALA A 100 1.08 -11.21 -9.44
C ALA A 100 1.01 -12.19 -10.61
N SER A 101 -0.14 -12.81 -10.81
CA SER A 101 -0.44 -13.72 -11.92
C SER A 101 -1.56 -13.13 -12.79
N TYR A 102 -1.51 -13.41 -14.09
CA TYR A 102 -2.54 -12.99 -15.04
C TYR A 102 -2.90 -14.15 -15.96
N ASN A 103 -4.00 -14.83 -15.66
CA ASN A 103 -4.48 -15.98 -16.41
C ASN A 103 -5.65 -15.64 -17.33
N SER A 104 -6.19 -14.42 -17.22
CA SER A 104 -7.42 -13.98 -17.88
C SER A 104 -7.21 -12.84 -18.89
N LEU A 105 -6.00 -12.69 -19.42
CA LEU A 105 -5.69 -11.63 -20.41
C LEU A 105 -6.42 -11.92 -21.73
N THR A 106 -7.20 -10.96 -22.21
CA THR A 106 -8.11 -11.19 -23.36
C THR A 106 -7.53 -10.78 -24.70
N SER A 107 -6.41 -10.06 -24.73
CA SER A 107 -5.79 -9.59 -26.00
C SER A 107 -4.27 -9.36 -25.88
N PRO A 108 -3.53 -9.40 -26.99
CA PRO A 108 -2.10 -9.10 -27.01
C PRO A 108 -1.78 -7.65 -26.63
N GLU A 109 -2.71 -6.71 -26.88
CA GLU A 109 -2.53 -5.31 -26.48
C GLU A 109 -2.60 -5.16 -24.96
N GLU A 110 -3.44 -5.97 -24.30
CA GLU A 110 -3.57 -5.98 -22.86
C GLU A 110 -2.32 -6.57 -22.20
N ALA A 111 -1.83 -7.70 -22.73
CA ALA A 111 -0.56 -8.29 -22.31
C ALA A 111 0.59 -7.27 -22.42
N THR A 112 0.66 -6.53 -23.53
CA THR A 112 1.69 -5.50 -23.74
C THR A 112 1.63 -4.40 -22.66
N ARG A 113 0.43 -3.93 -22.29
CA ARG A 113 0.28 -2.92 -21.22
C ARG A 113 0.70 -3.47 -19.86
N VAL A 114 0.30 -4.70 -19.53
CA VAL A 114 0.69 -5.38 -18.28
C VAL A 114 2.20 -5.54 -18.23
N THR A 115 2.82 -6.12 -19.27
CA THR A 115 4.26 -6.30 -19.36
C THR A 115 5.01 -4.98 -19.24
N SER A 116 4.52 -3.90 -19.86
CA SER A 116 5.13 -2.57 -19.74
C SER A 116 5.19 -2.04 -18.30
N VAL A 117 4.17 -2.32 -17.48
CA VAL A 117 4.17 -1.92 -16.07
C VAL A 117 4.98 -2.90 -15.22
N MET A 118 4.78 -4.20 -15.43
CA MET A 118 5.41 -5.25 -14.61
C MET A 118 6.92 -5.35 -14.81
N ASN A 119 7.44 -4.98 -15.99
CA ASN A 119 8.88 -4.88 -16.23
C ASN A 119 9.49 -3.55 -15.78
N GLY A 120 8.68 -2.65 -15.23
CA GLY A 120 9.15 -1.40 -14.67
C GLY A 120 9.88 -1.59 -13.33
N PRO A 121 10.51 -0.52 -12.81
CA PRO A 121 11.14 -0.56 -11.50
C PRO A 121 10.13 -0.83 -10.39
N VAL A 122 10.50 -1.68 -9.44
CA VAL A 122 9.74 -1.96 -8.21
C VAL A 122 9.90 -0.81 -7.20
N PRO A 123 8.93 -0.55 -6.30
CA PRO A 123 7.65 -1.26 -6.18
C PRO A 123 6.68 -0.91 -7.30
N ILE A 124 5.85 -1.86 -7.72
CA ILE A 124 4.72 -1.60 -8.61
C ILE A 124 3.50 -1.40 -7.71
N VAL A 125 2.71 -0.35 -7.96
CA VAL A 125 1.57 -0.02 -7.12
C VAL A 125 0.32 0.04 -7.94
N TYR A 126 -0.71 -0.66 -7.48
CA TYR A 126 -2.07 -0.54 -7.97
C TYR A 126 -2.86 0.39 -7.07
N VAL A 127 -3.62 1.29 -7.69
CA VAL A 127 -4.58 2.16 -7.03
C VAL A 127 -5.89 2.07 -7.80
N ASN A 128 -6.90 1.45 -7.18
CA ASN A 128 -8.25 1.35 -7.75
C ASN A 128 -8.30 0.86 -9.22
N GLY A 129 -7.54 -0.19 -9.55
CA GLY A 129 -7.51 -0.78 -10.89
C GLY A 129 -6.55 -0.15 -11.88
N LYS A 130 -5.75 0.84 -11.46
CA LYS A 130 -4.67 1.39 -12.28
C LYS A 130 -3.32 1.11 -11.64
N ALA A 131 -2.29 0.92 -12.45
CA ALA A 131 -0.96 0.57 -11.97
C ALA A 131 0.12 1.53 -12.46
N LYS A 132 1.15 1.70 -11.63
CA LYS A 132 2.38 2.41 -11.98
C LYS A 132 3.58 1.70 -11.38
N ALA A 133 4.67 1.66 -12.13
CA ALA A 133 5.96 1.18 -11.66
C ALA A 133 6.70 2.34 -10.97
N ASN A 134 7.23 2.09 -9.78
CA ASN A 134 7.95 3.03 -8.92
C ASN A 134 7.31 4.43 -8.82
N PRO A 135 6.02 4.53 -8.42
CA PRO A 135 5.45 5.83 -8.11
C PRO A 135 6.05 6.40 -6.82
N THR A 136 6.05 7.72 -6.71
CA THR A 136 6.29 8.41 -5.44
C THR A 136 5.12 8.20 -4.47
N PRO A 137 5.33 8.33 -3.14
CA PRO A 137 4.25 8.22 -2.18
C PRO A 137 3.10 9.22 -2.40
N GLN A 138 3.44 10.45 -2.78
CA GLN A 138 2.50 11.52 -3.05
C GLN A 138 1.62 11.23 -4.27
N GLU A 139 2.18 10.61 -5.32
CA GLU A 139 1.39 10.19 -6.49
C GLU A 139 0.36 9.12 -6.12
N VAL A 140 0.73 8.15 -5.27
CA VAL A 140 -0.21 7.12 -4.80
C VAL A 140 -1.34 7.74 -3.98
N VAL A 141 -1.02 8.67 -3.08
CA VAL A 141 -2.02 9.38 -2.27
C VAL A 141 -2.97 10.19 -3.16
N THR A 142 -2.42 10.91 -4.14
CA THR A 142 -3.18 11.75 -5.07
C THR A 142 -4.13 10.91 -5.91
N GLU A 143 -3.65 9.81 -6.51
CA GLU A 143 -4.50 8.90 -7.30
C GLU A 143 -5.58 8.25 -6.42
N PHE A 144 -5.24 7.86 -5.18
CA PHE A 144 -6.19 7.22 -4.26
C PHE A 144 -7.30 8.17 -3.82
N ARG A 145 -6.96 9.42 -3.50
CA ARG A 145 -7.91 10.45 -3.04
C ARG A 145 -8.67 11.11 -4.18
N GLY A 146 -8.07 11.26 -5.36
CA GLY A 146 -8.68 11.88 -6.53
C GLY A 146 -9.96 11.18 -7.02
N LYS A 147 -10.15 9.91 -6.64
CA LYS A 147 -11.36 9.14 -6.97
C LYS A 147 -12.48 9.20 -5.92
N LYS A 148 -12.27 9.83 -4.75
CA LYS A 148 -13.30 10.00 -3.70
C LYS A 148 -14.31 11.14 -3.99
N ALA A 149 -14.16 11.86 -5.10
CA ALA A 149 -15.02 12.99 -5.48
C ALA A 149 -16.03 12.66 -6.60
N GLY A 150 -16.50 11.40 -6.67
CA GLY A 150 -17.51 10.95 -7.64
C GLY A 150 -18.70 10.30 -6.95
#